data_AF-A0A2R5LC83-F1
#
_entry.id   AF-A0A2R5LC83-F1
#
_cell.length_a   1.000
_cell.length_b   1.000
_cell.length_c   1.000
_cell.angle_alpha   90.00
_cell.angle_beta   90.00
_cell.angle_gamma   90.00
#
_symmetry.space_group_name_H-M   'P 1'
#
loop_
_entity.id
_entity.type
_entity.pdbx_description
1 polymer ?
#
loop_
_entity_poly.entity_id
_entity_poly.type
_entity_poly.pdbx_seq_one_letter_code
_entity_poly.pdbx_strand_id
1 'polypeptide(L)'
;RTLCVSAYKYGVSKLTGSLTRQTAQDLIFRLHPNERRLLMEELELHLGATATYDKPVTPTPEQLQMVAIHNALPFVGFGFLDNLIMIVAGDYIDTTLGLTLGISTMAAAGLGNAISDAAGIGSAWYVEKLATRVGVQAPKLTPAQMEMSATRWSSNIGRAVGVFVGCLLGMFPLLFLSSKEDIIQKEGKAS
;
A
#
# COMPACT_ATOMS: atom_id res chain seq x y z
N ARG A 1 -4.85 -31.87 -10.69
CA ARG A 1 -3.47 -31.70 -10.17
C ARG A 1 -3.01 -30.33 -10.67
N THR A 2 -3.48 -29.20 -10.12
CA THR A 2 -3.41 -28.70 -8.73
C THR A 2 -2.00 -28.32 -8.28
N LEU A 3 -1.25 -27.55 -9.10
CA LEU A 3 -0.06 -26.80 -8.67
C LEU A 3 0.05 -25.50 -9.50
N CYS A 4 -0.96 -24.63 -9.41
CA CYS A 4 -0.78 -23.22 -9.75
C CYS A 4 -1.45 -22.38 -8.66
N VAL A 5 -1.09 -22.70 -7.43
CA VAL A 5 -1.45 -21.93 -6.24
C VAL A 5 -0.15 -21.78 -5.48
N SER A 6 0.19 -20.53 -5.14
CA SER A 6 1.12 -20.21 -4.04
C SER A 6 2.59 -19.90 -4.35
N ALA A 7 2.92 -19.22 -5.46
CA ALA A 7 4.18 -18.45 -5.50
C ALA A 7 3.99 -17.02 -4.93
N TYR A 8 2.83 -16.40 -5.18
CA TYR A 8 2.52 -15.05 -4.69
C TYR A 8 2.12 -15.00 -3.20
N LYS A 9 1.88 -16.14 -2.55
CA LYS A 9 1.43 -16.20 -1.15
C LYS A 9 2.56 -16.02 -0.12
N TYR A 10 3.82 -16.07 -0.56
CA TYR A 10 4.99 -16.14 0.33
C TYR A 10 5.99 -14.98 0.18
N GLY A 11 5.56 -13.81 -0.30
CA GLY A 11 6.39 -12.59 -0.23
C GLY A 11 7.81 -12.78 -0.76
N VAL A 12 7.97 -13.53 -1.85
CA VAL A 12 9.29 -13.70 -2.48
C VAL A 12 9.65 -12.35 -3.09
N SER A 13 10.49 -11.59 -2.37
CA SER A 13 11.11 -10.38 -2.87
C SER A 13 11.71 -10.67 -4.24
N LYS A 14 11.24 -9.92 -5.24
CA LYS A 14 11.76 -9.90 -6.60
C LYS A 14 13.29 -9.83 -6.54
N LEU A 15 14.02 -10.70 -7.26
CA LEU A 15 15.37 -10.35 -7.66
C LEU A 15 15.23 -9.14 -8.60
N THR A 16 15.41 -7.94 -8.09
CA THR A 16 15.27 -6.66 -8.80
C THR A 16 16.45 -6.37 -9.76
N GLY A 17 17.21 -7.40 -10.13
CA GLY A 17 18.35 -7.30 -11.03
C GLY A 17 18.16 -8.15 -12.29
N SER A 18 18.66 -7.67 -13.43
CA SER A 18 18.85 -8.50 -14.62
C SER A 18 19.73 -9.70 -14.25
N LEU A 19 19.26 -10.92 -14.54
CA LEU A 19 20.01 -12.15 -14.26
C LEU A 19 21.24 -12.18 -15.18
N THR A 20 22.42 -11.87 -14.64
CA THR A 20 23.67 -11.95 -15.40
C THR A 20 24.17 -13.39 -15.43
N ARG A 21 25.03 -13.72 -16.39
CA ARG A 21 25.63 -15.06 -16.50
C ARG A 21 26.33 -15.50 -15.22
N GLN A 22 26.95 -14.55 -14.51
CA GLN A 22 27.67 -14.79 -13.27
C GLN A 22 26.73 -15.09 -12.10
N THR A 23 25.65 -14.33 -11.94
CA THR A 23 24.67 -14.58 -10.86
C THR A 23 23.86 -15.86 -11.11
N ALA A 24 23.59 -16.19 -12.36
CA ALA A 24 22.99 -17.47 -12.73
C ALA A 24 23.90 -18.66 -12.37
N GLN A 25 25.21 -18.55 -12.64
CA GLN A 25 26.17 -19.58 -12.25
C GLN A 25 26.25 -19.74 -10.74
N ASP A 26 26.36 -18.65 -9.99
CA ASP A 26 26.38 -18.69 -8.52
C ASP A 26 25.12 -19.34 -7.95
N LEU A 27 23.95 -19.00 -8.49
CA LEU A 27 22.68 -19.61 -8.11
C LEU A 27 22.70 -21.14 -8.36
N ILE A 28 23.15 -21.57 -9.54
CA ILE A 28 23.25 -23.00 -9.88
C ILE A 28 24.17 -23.73 -8.90
N PHE A 29 25.30 -23.13 -8.52
CA PHE A 29 26.22 -23.71 -7.54
C PHE A 29 25.59 -23.86 -6.15
N ARG A 30 24.77 -22.89 -5.73
CA ARG A 30 24.08 -22.90 -4.43
C ARG A 30 22.92 -23.90 -4.35
N LEU A 31 22.31 -24.26 -5.48
CA LEU A 31 21.23 -25.24 -5.52
C LEU A 31 21.76 -26.68 -5.39
N HIS A 32 21.04 -27.51 -4.65
CA HIS A 32 21.29 -28.95 -4.55
C HIS A 32 20.97 -29.64 -5.89
N PRO A 33 21.62 -30.77 -6.27
CA PRO A 33 21.37 -31.44 -7.55
C PRO A 33 19.90 -31.74 -7.88
N ASN A 34 19.09 -32.06 -6.87
CA ASN A 34 17.65 -32.29 -7.03
C ASN A 34 16.86 -31.00 -7.32
N GLU A 35 17.26 -29.88 -6.69
CA GLU A 35 16.66 -28.56 -6.91
C GLU A 35 17.00 -28.02 -8.30
N ARG A 36 18.21 -28.31 -8.80
CA ARG A 36 18.60 -27.96 -10.19
C ARG A 36 17.72 -28.66 -11.21
N ARG A 37 17.44 -29.95 -11.00
CA ARG A 37 16.52 -30.72 -11.87
C ARG A 37 15.11 -30.13 -11.85
N LEU A 38 14.59 -29.82 -10.67
CA LEU A 38 13.25 -29.25 -10.52
C LEU A 38 13.16 -27.86 -11.15
N LEU A 39 14.18 -27.01 -10.95
CA LEU A 39 14.26 -25.71 -11.60
C LEU A 39 14.32 -25.84 -13.12
N MET A 40 15.10 -26.80 -13.64
CA MET A 40 15.20 -27.03 -15.08
C MET A 40 13.87 -27.51 -15.68
N GLU A 41 13.20 -28.47 -15.03
CA GLU A 41 11.89 -28.98 -15.46
C GLU A 41 10.83 -27.87 -15.49
N GLU A 42 10.80 -27.03 -14.45
CA GLU A 42 9.88 -25.91 -14.38
C GLU A 42 10.21 -24.82 -15.41
N LEU A 43 11.49 -24.54 -15.64
CA LEU A 43 11.95 -23.61 -16.67
C LEU A 43 11.62 -24.11 -18.07
N GLU A 44 11.80 -25.40 -18.35
CA GLU A 44 11.46 -26.02 -19.65
C GLU A 44 9.96 -26.01 -19.89
N LEU A 45 9.15 -26.28 -18.87
CA LEU A 45 7.70 -26.18 -18.93
C LEU A 45 7.26 -24.74 -19.23
N HIS A 46 7.87 -23.76 -18.56
CA HIS A 46 7.60 -22.35 -18.80
C HIS A 46 8.15 -21.88 -20.15
N LEU A 47 9.31 -22.36 -20.59
CA LEU A 47 9.89 -22.05 -21.90
C LEU A 47 9.00 -22.58 -23.04
N GLY A 48 8.52 -23.82 -22.91
CA GLY A 48 7.56 -24.43 -23.83
C GLY A 48 6.21 -23.71 -23.86
N ALA A 49 5.72 -23.23 -22.72
CA ALA A 49 4.55 -22.36 -22.66
C ALA A 49 4.82 -20.96 -23.25
N THR A 50 6.06 -20.47 -23.17
CA THR A 50 6.47 -19.15 -23.69
C THR A 50 6.75 -19.12 -25.19
N ALA A 51 6.98 -20.27 -25.84
CA ALA A 51 7.17 -20.35 -27.30
C ALA A 51 5.91 -19.91 -28.09
N THR A 52 4.77 -19.77 -27.42
CA THR A 52 3.51 -19.19 -27.92
C THR A 52 3.26 -17.75 -27.45
N TYR A 53 4.27 -17.00 -26.96
CA TYR A 53 4.09 -15.59 -26.61
C TYR A 53 4.01 -14.72 -27.87
N ASP A 54 2.80 -14.58 -28.37
CA ASP A 54 2.36 -13.31 -28.93
C ASP A 54 2.61 -12.21 -27.90
N LYS A 55 2.98 -11.01 -28.37
CA LYS A 55 3.21 -9.84 -27.52
C LYS A 55 2.11 -9.73 -26.45
N PRO A 56 2.45 -9.43 -25.18
CA PRO A 56 1.43 -9.29 -24.14
C PRO A 56 0.39 -8.28 -24.63
N VAL A 57 -0.85 -8.75 -24.82
CA VAL A 57 -1.97 -7.91 -25.23
C VAL A 57 -2.16 -6.87 -24.14
N THR A 58 -2.27 -5.60 -24.53
CA THR A 58 -2.51 -4.49 -23.60
C THR A 58 -3.71 -4.80 -22.71
N PRO A 59 -3.60 -4.61 -21.37
CA PRO A 59 -4.71 -4.86 -20.46
C PRO A 59 -5.92 -4.00 -20.86
N THR A 60 -7.09 -4.61 -20.79
CA THR A 60 -8.35 -3.92 -21.08
C THR A 60 -8.62 -2.82 -20.06
N PRO A 61 -9.42 -1.78 -20.40
CA PRO A 61 -9.77 -0.70 -19.46
C PRO A 61 -10.39 -1.21 -18.15
N GLU A 62 -11.21 -2.26 -18.22
CA GLU A 62 -11.81 -2.90 -17.04
C GLU A 62 -10.76 -3.54 -16.12
N GLN A 63 -9.74 -4.19 -16.69
CA GLN A 63 -8.62 -4.74 -15.93
C GLN A 63 -7.79 -3.64 -15.28
N LEU A 64 -7.56 -2.54 -15.98
CA LEU A 64 -6.88 -1.37 -15.43
C LEU A 64 -7.70 -0.73 -14.30
N GLN A 65 -9.02 -0.67 -14.40
CA GLN A 65 -9.87 -0.16 -13.32
C GLN A 65 -9.80 -1.06 -12.08
N MET A 66 -9.82 -2.38 -12.26
CA MET A 66 -9.64 -3.33 -11.15
C MET A 66 -8.28 -3.18 -10.48
N VAL A 67 -7.21 -2.96 -11.25
CA VAL A 67 -5.87 -2.66 -10.72
C VAL A 67 -5.89 -1.39 -9.88
N ALA A 68 -6.52 -0.33 -10.36
CA ALA A 68 -6.63 0.93 -9.63
C ALA A 68 -7.39 0.73 -8.31
N ILE A 69 -8.55 0.06 -8.32
CA ILE A 69 -9.37 -0.18 -7.12
C ILE A 69 -8.62 -1.04 -6.09
N HIS A 70 -7.98 -2.11 -6.55
CA HIS A 70 -7.19 -2.99 -5.67
C HIS A 70 -6.03 -2.22 -5.02
N ASN A 71 -5.35 -1.35 -5.77
CA ASN A 71 -4.30 -0.50 -5.22
C ASN A 71 -4.83 0.67 -4.40
N ALA A 72 -6.08 1.12 -4.58
CA ALA A 72 -6.65 2.24 -3.83
C ALA A 72 -7.00 1.85 -2.40
N LEU A 73 -7.62 0.69 -2.21
CA LEU A 73 -8.12 0.23 -0.90
C LEU A 73 -7.11 0.33 0.26
N PRO A 74 -5.88 -0.20 0.12
CA PRO A 74 -4.93 -0.08 1.22
C PRO A 74 -4.55 1.38 1.52
N PHE A 75 -4.49 2.22 0.49
CA PHE A 75 -4.16 3.63 0.63
C PHE A 75 -5.32 4.48 1.16
N VAL A 76 -6.58 4.06 0.97
CA VAL A 76 -7.73 4.63 1.69
C VAL A 76 -7.59 4.39 3.19
N GLY A 77 -7.26 3.17 3.60
CA GLY A 77 -7.04 2.83 5.00
C GLY A 77 -5.85 3.61 5.60
N PHE A 78 -4.74 3.68 4.86
CA PHE A 78 -3.58 4.48 5.25
C PHE A 78 -3.94 5.96 5.42
N GLY A 79 -4.52 6.61 4.40
CA GLY A 79 -4.87 8.04 4.46
C GLY A 79 -5.95 8.36 5.50
N PHE A 80 -6.86 7.43 5.77
CA PHE A 80 -7.86 7.56 6.84
C PHE A 80 -7.19 7.57 8.21
N LEU A 81 -6.39 6.54 8.51
CA LEU A 81 -5.67 6.46 9.77
C LEU A 81 -4.72 7.65 9.91
N ASP A 82 -4.13 8.09 8.80
CA ASP A 82 -3.17 9.18 8.79
C ASP A 82 -3.79 10.49 9.31
N ASN A 83 -4.82 10.98 8.63
CA ASN A 83 -5.50 12.19 9.05
C ASN A 83 -6.21 12.04 10.42
N LEU A 84 -6.76 10.86 10.72
CA LEU A 84 -7.44 10.60 11.99
C LEU A 84 -6.46 10.72 13.18
N ILE A 85 -5.34 9.99 13.11
CA ILE A 85 -4.35 9.96 14.20
C ILE A 85 -3.67 11.33 14.29
N MET A 86 -3.31 11.95 13.16
CA MET A 86 -2.75 13.29 13.15
C MET A 86 -3.64 14.29 13.89
N ILE A 87 -4.95 14.34 13.59
CA ILE A 87 -5.87 15.29 14.21
C ILE A 87 -6.02 15.02 15.72
N VAL A 88 -6.27 13.76 16.10
CA VAL A 88 -6.50 13.40 17.51
C VAL A 88 -5.22 13.55 18.35
N ALA A 89 -4.09 13.06 17.85
CA ALA A 89 -2.82 13.19 18.55
C ALA A 89 -2.35 14.66 18.56
N GLY A 90 -2.52 15.38 17.45
CA GLY A 90 -2.18 16.80 17.33
C GLY A 90 -2.95 17.65 18.34
N ASP A 91 -4.26 17.47 18.46
CA ASP A 91 -5.08 18.15 19.47
C ASP A 91 -4.66 17.80 20.91
N TYR A 92 -4.39 16.52 21.17
CA TYR A 92 -3.93 16.09 22.49
C TYR A 92 -2.56 16.67 22.85
N ILE A 93 -1.65 16.74 21.89
CA ILE A 93 -0.32 17.34 22.06
C ILE A 93 -0.44 18.85 22.24
N ASP A 94 -1.28 19.53 21.46
CA ASP A 94 -1.46 20.98 21.54
C ASP A 94 -2.04 21.38 22.90
N THR A 95 -3.08 20.69 23.35
CA THR A 95 -3.70 20.95 24.66
C THR A 95 -2.78 20.64 25.84
N THR A 96 -1.95 19.59 25.73
CA THR A 96 -1.04 19.17 26.81
C THR A 96 0.26 19.98 26.82
N LEU A 97 0.92 20.13 25.68
CA LEU A 97 2.25 20.75 25.56
C LEU A 97 2.22 22.21 25.11
N GLY A 98 1.17 22.66 24.44
CA GLY A 98 0.97 24.08 24.12
C GLY A 98 0.85 24.93 25.39
N LEU A 99 0.21 24.38 26.44
CA LEU A 99 0.10 25.04 27.76
C LEU A 99 1.36 24.88 28.63
N THR A 100 2.05 23.74 28.58
CA THR A 100 3.19 23.46 29.50
C THR A 100 4.56 23.82 28.93
N LEU A 101 4.75 23.75 27.62
CA LEU A 101 6.04 23.94 26.94
C LEU A 101 6.01 25.08 25.91
N GLY A 102 4.85 25.73 25.68
CA GLY A 102 4.71 26.84 24.74
C GLY A 102 4.91 26.45 23.27
N ILE A 103 4.65 25.19 22.93
CA ILE A 103 4.78 24.68 21.56
C ILE A 103 3.64 25.25 20.72
N SER A 104 3.91 25.62 19.46
CA SER A 104 2.87 26.14 18.57
C SER A 104 1.93 25.03 18.10
N THR A 105 0.68 25.40 17.82
CA THR A 105 -0.39 24.53 17.28
C THR A 105 0.05 23.81 16.00
N MET A 106 0.81 24.50 15.14
CA MET A 106 1.34 23.93 13.91
C MET A 106 2.43 22.87 14.18
N ALA A 107 3.23 23.04 15.24
CA ALA A 107 4.23 22.05 15.64
C ALA A 107 3.59 20.81 16.30
N ALA A 108 2.53 20.99 17.08
CA ALA A 108 1.73 19.88 17.60
C ALA A 108 1.10 19.05 16.47
N ALA A 109 0.54 19.70 15.44
CA ALA A 109 0.04 19.04 14.25
C ALA A 109 1.14 18.28 13.48
N GLY A 110 2.33 18.88 13.34
CA GLY A 110 3.49 18.22 12.73
C GLY A 110 3.95 16.98 13.50
N LEU A 111 3.91 17.01 14.83
CA LEU A 111 4.21 15.84 15.67
C LEU A 111 3.11 14.77 15.54
N GLY A 112 1.85 15.20 15.44
CA GLY A 112 0.72 14.33 15.12
C GLY A 112 0.94 13.59 13.80
N ASN A 113 1.39 14.27 12.75
CA ASN A 113 1.69 13.66 11.44
C ASN A 113 2.82 12.63 11.55
N ALA A 114 3.89 12.92 12.29
CA ALA A 114 4.99 11.98 12.46
C ALA A 114 4.58 10.70 13.21
N ILE A 115 3.78 10.83 14.27
CA ILE A 115 3.21 9.69 15.01
C ILE A 115 2.28 8.87 14.11
N SER A 116 1.49 9.59 13.31
CA SER A 116 0.54 9.03 12.39
C SER A 116 1.20 8.22 11.27
N ASP A 117 2.26 8.74 10.64
CA ASP A 117 3.06 8.03 9.64
C ASP A 117 3.65 6.73 10.20
N ALA A 118 4.16 6.77 11.44
CA ALA A 118 4.68 5.58 12.11
C ALA A 118 3.58 4.53 12.35
N ALA A 119 2.38 4.96 12.75
CA ALA A 119 1.23 4.09 12.91
C ALA A 119 0.69 3.57 11.57
N GLY A 120 0.75 4.36 10.50
CA GLY A 120 0.37 4.00 9.14
C GLY A 120 1.25 2.87 8.58
N ILE A 121 2.57 2.95 8.80
CA ILE A 121 3.51 1.88 8.43
C ILE A 121 3.25 0.63 9.28
N GLY A 122 3.05 0.79 10.60
CA GLY A 122 2.76 -0.32 11.51
C GLY A 122 1.43 -1.03 11.24
N SER A 123 0.45 -0.32 10.68
CA SER A 123 -0.88 -0.83 10.36
C SER A 123 -1.01 -1.44 8.96
N ALA A 124 0.06 -1.43 8.15
CA ALA A 124 0.07 -2.00 6.80
C ALA A 124 -0.47 -3.44 6.77
N TRP A 125 -0.10 -4.26 7.77
CA TRP A 125 -0.61 -5.63 7.90
C TRP A 125 -2.13 -5.69 8.15
N TYR A 126 -2.68 -4.77 8.94
CA TYR A 126 -4.12 -4.71 9.23
C TYR A 126 -4.91 -4.27 8.00
N VAL A 127 -4.35 -3.32 7.25
CA VAL A 127 -4.90 -2.83 6.00
C VAL A 127 -4.92 -3.92 4.92
N GLU A 128 -3.85 -4.71 4.80
CA GLU A 128 -3.82 -5.89 3.91
C GLU A 128 -4.86 -6.95 4.31
N LYS A 129 -5.04 -7.17 5.62
CA LYS A 129 -6.05 -8.11 6.14
C LYS A 129 -7.48 -7.61 5.90
N LEU A 130 -7.71 -6.30 5.96
CA LEU A 130 -8.99 -5.70 5.60
C LEU A 130 -9.25 -5.78 4.09
N ALA A 131 -8.26 -5.49 3.25
CA ALA A 131 -8.39 -5.59 1.80
C ALA A 131 -8.74 -7.02 1.35
N THR A 132 -8.09 -8.02 1.97
CA THR A 132 -8.40 -9.44 1.72
C THR A 132 -9.77 -9.85 2.25
N ARG A 133 -10.23 -9.31 3.39
CA ARG A 133 -11.59 -9.53 3.92
C ARG A 133 -12.69 -8.90 3.06
N VAL A 134 -12.43 -7.75 2.46
CA VAL A 134 -13.37 -7.04 1.57
C VAL A 134 -13.53 -7.78 0.23
N GLY A 135 -12.72 -8.82 -0.02
CA GLY A 135 -12.94 -9.75 -1.12
C GLY A 135 -12.53 -9.20 -2.49
N VAL A 136 -11.69 -8.15 -2.51
CA VAL A 136 -11.15 -7.63 -3.77
C VAL A 136 -10.14 -8.62 -4.31
N GLN A 137 -10.57 -9.40 -5.29
CA GLN A 137 -9.73 -10.37 -5.96
C GLN A 137 -8.59 -9.63 -6.67
N ALA A 138 -7.36 -10.07 -6.43
CA ALA A 138 -6.21 -9.56 -7.17
C ALA A 138 -6.47 -9.72 -8.68
N PRO A 139 -6.31 -8.65 -9.48
CA PRO A 139 -6.57 -8.71 -10.91
C PRO A 139 -5.67 -9.79 -11.54
N LYS A 140 -6.28 -10.72 -12.28
CA LYS A 140 -5.58 -11.80 -13.00
C LYS A 140 -4.85 -11.21 -14.21
N LEU A 141 -3.73 -10.54 -13.97
CA LEU A 141 -2.84 -10.02 -15.00
C LEU A 141 -1.61 -10.92 -15.11
N THR A 142 -1.18 -11.15 -16.34
CA THR A 142 0.11 -11.81 -16.58
C THR A 142 1.25 -10.91 -16.07
N PRO A 143 2.40 -11.49 -15.65
CA PRO A 143 3.54 -10.69 -15.20
C PRO A 143 3.98 -9.64 -16.23
N ALA A 144 3.91 -9.96 -17.52
CA ALA A 144 4.22 -9.03 -18.61
C ALA A 144 3.24 -7.84 -18.70
N GLN A 145 1.96 -8.03 -18.36
CA GLN A 145 0.97 -6.96 -18.32
C GLN A 145 1.09 -6.07 -17.06
N MET A 146 1.52 -6.63 -15.92
CA MET A 146 1.80 -5.82 -14.72
C MET A 146 2.96 -4.85 -14.92
N GLU A 147 3.92 -5.19 -15.77
CA GLU A 147 5.08 -4.35 -16.06
C GLU A 147 4.79 -3.23 -17.08
N MET A 148 3.62 -3.24 -17.73
CA MET A 148 3.24 -2.21 -18.68
C MET A 148 3.07 -0.84 -18.01
N SER A 149 3.46 0.22 -18.73
CA SER A 149 3.31 1.61 -18.26
C SER A 149 1.87 1.97 -17.90
N ALA A 150 0.89 1.50 -18.69
CA ALA A 150 -0.54 1.69 -18.43
C ALA A 150 -0.97 1.11 -17.07
N THR A 151 -0.51 -0.10 -16.74
CA THR A 151 -0.81 -0.76 -15.46
C THR A 151 -0.14 -0.07 -14.29
N ARG A 152 1.11 0.37 -14.46
CA ARG A 152 1.84 1.15 -13.45
C ARG A 152 1.15 2.49 -13.18
N TRP A 153 0.73 3.19 -14.23
CA TRP A 153 0.03 4.45 -14.13
C TRP A 153 -1.33 4.29 -13.43
N SER A 154 -2.11 3.29 -13.85
CA SER A 154 -3.37 2.91 -13.18
C SER A 154 -3.16 2.59 -11.70
N SER A 155 -2.12 1.81 -11.37
CA SER A 155 -1.78 1.49 -9.98
C SER A 155 -1.50 2.76 -9.19
N ASN A 156 -0.66 3.66 -9.71
CA ASN A 156 -0.27 4.90 -9.04
C ASN A 156 -1.46 5.85 -8.87
N ILE A 157 -2.36 5.94 -9.85
CA ILE A 157 -3.61 6.70 -9.71
C ILE A 157 -4.49 6.09 -8.64
N GLY A 158 -4.67 4.77 -8.64
CA GLY A 158 -5.41 4.06 -7.61
C GLY A 158 -4.90 4.44 -6.22
N ARG A 159 -3.58 4.40 -6.02
CA ARG A 159 -2.94 4.81 -4.76
C ARG A 159 -3.21 6.27 -4.42
N ALA A 160 -3.00 7.18 -5.37
CA ALA A 160 -3.19 8.62 -5.15
C ALA A 160 -4.63 8.97 -4.78
N VAL A 161 -5.61 8.41 -5.52
CA VAL A 161 -7.04 8.56 -5.23
C VAL A 161 -7.38 7.92 -3.90
N GLY A 162 -6.80 6.75 -3.60
CA GLY A 162 -6.96 6.06 -2.34
C GLY A 162 -6.54 6.93 -1.15
N VAL A 163 -5.32 7.47 -1.17
CA VAL A 163 -4.83 8.41 -0.14
C VAL A 163 -5.78 9.60 -0.02
N PHE A 164 -6.12 10.24 -1.14
CA PHE A 164 -6.99 11.42 -1.14
C PHE A 164 -8.34 11.15 -0.47
N VAL A 165 -9.03 10.07 -0.86
CA VAL A 165 -10.32 9.68 -0.27
C VAL A 165 -10.15 9.30 1.19
N GLY A 166 -9.09 8.56 1.53
CA GLY A 166 -8.76 8.20 2.91
C GLY A 166 -8.62 9.45 3.79
N CYS A 167 -7.82 10.42 3.35
CA CYS A 167 -7.61 11.68 4.05
C CYS A 167 -8.92 12.45 4.26
N LEU A 168 -9.81 12.49 3.25
CA LEU A 168 -11.14 13.12 3.40
C LEU A 168 -11.97 12.45 4.49
N LEU A 169 -11.97 11.11 4.55
CA LEU A 169 -12.67 10.36 5.59
C LEU A 169 -12.03 10.55 6.97
N GLY A 170 -10.70 10.64 7.03
CA GLY A 170 -9.93 10.83 8.26
C GLY A 170 -10.11 12.21 8.90
N MET A 171 -10.63 13.20 8.17
CA MET A 171 -10.96 14.52 8.70
C MET A 171 -12.25 14.56 9.53
N PHE A 172 -12.99 13.45 9.64
CA PHE A 172 -14.22 13.36 10.43
C PHE A 172 -14.13 13.93 11.88
N PRO A 173 -13.03 13.74 12.64
CA PRO A 173 -12.91 14.30 14.00
C PRO A 173 -13.02 15.83 14.05
N LEU A 174 -12.68 16.56 12.98
CA LEU A 174 -12.77 18.03 12.94
C LEU A 174 -14.20 18.52 13.21
N LEU A 175 -15.22 17.77 12.78
CA LEU A 175 -16.62 18.12 13.01
C LEU A 175 -16.97 18.20 14.51
N PHE A 176 -16.31 17.38 15.34
CA PHE A 176 -16.53 17.34 16.79
C PHE A 176 -15.60 18.29 17.55
N LEU A 177 -14.36 18.46 17.08
CA LEU A 177 -13.38 19.37 17.68
C LEU A 177 -13.77 20.83 17.52
N SER A 178 -14.21 21.25 16.33
CA SER A 178 -14.69 22.64 16.11
C SER A 178 -15.86 23.00 17.03
N SER A 179 -16.75 22.03 17.31
CA SER A 179 -17.87 22.26 18.23
C SER A 179 -17.40 22.57 19.67
N LYS A 180 -16.25 22.04 20.08
CA LYS A 180 -15.71 22.25 21.44
C LYS A 180 -14.96 23.57 21.56
N GLU A 181 -14.17 23.94 20.56
CA GLU A 181 -13.45 25.22 20.52
C GLU A 181 -14.40 26.42 20.44
N ASP A 182 -15.48 26.30 19.65
CA ASP A 182 -16.50 27.35 19.52
C ASP A 182 -17.24 27.62 20.83
N ILE A 183 -17.44 26.60 21.67
CA ILE A 183 -18.05 26.75 23.00
C ILE A 183 -17.09 27.46 23.95
N ILE A 184 -15.81 27.06 23.98
CA ILE A 184 -14.79 27.67 24.85
C ILE A 184 -14.55 29.14 24.49
N GLN A 185 -14.50 29.48 23.20
CA GLN A 185 -14.36 30.88 22.76
C GLN A 185 -15.58 31.74 23.11
N LYS A 186 -16.79 31.16 23.15
CA LYS A 186 -18.01 31.87 23.54
C LYS A 186 -18.08 32.11 25.05
N GLU A 187 -17.64 31.17 25.88
CA GLU A 187 -17.57 31.36 27.33
C GLU A 187 -16.45 32.32 27.74
N GLY A 188 -15.29 32.28 27.07
CA GLY A 188 -14.16 33.19 27.35
C GLY A 188 -14.37 34.65 26.92
N LYS A 189 -15.35 34.93 26.05
CA LYS A 189 -15.76 36.30 25.67
C LYS A 189 -16.95 36.83 26.50
N ALA A 190 -17.59 35.97 27.28
CA ALA A 190 -18.74 36.31 28.12
C ALA A 190 -18.37 36.61 29.58
N SER A 191 -17.08 36.52 29.94
CA SER A 191 -16.54 36.82 31.27
C SER A 191 -15.58 37.99 31.23
#